data_AF-A0A7R6X2Q9-F1
#
_entry.id   AF-A0A7R6X2Q9-F1
#
_cell.length_a   1.000
_cell.length_b   1.000
_cell.length_c   1.000
_cell.angle_alpha   90.00
_cell.angle_beta   90.00
_cell.angle_gamma   90.00
#
_symmetry.space_group_name_H-M   'P 1'
#
loop_
_entity.id
_entity.type
_entity.pdbx_description
1 polymer ?
#
loop_
_entity_poly.entity_id
_entity_poly.type
_entity_poly.pdbx_seq_one_letter_code
_entity_poly.pdbx_strand_id
1 'polypeptide(L)'
;MIIVGEYHAKNAADLDVGELICFDLGRGRLYGVRTVFGSKPAIVVLKSEESGSQGSHLLNPGTVGGCLSFGANWVLEPVLGTELPPGEGCRIPGTLAIHNEGIHVITKISAGNSIAAINLAGESGTSDALAYGAFFREWRIWRTEAEMGGTPIVSMEQKSPPP
;
A
#
# COMPACT_ATOMS: atom_id res chain seq x y z
N MET A 1 14.19 19.56 13.41
CA MET A 1 14.54 19.39 11.98
C MET A 1 15.18 18.02 11.87
N ILE A 2 14.42 17.02 11.41
CA ILE A 2 14.86 15.62 11.45
C ILE A 2 15.61 15.31 10.16
N ILE A 3 16.84 14.84 10.34
CA ILE A 3 17.80 14.47 9.31
C ILE A 3 17.32 13.19 8.61
N VAL A 4 17.35 13.23 7.29
CA VAL A 4 16.92 12.19 6.35
C VAL A 4 17.99 11.09 6.32
N GLY A 5 17.66 9.90 6.83
CA GLY A 5 18.47 8.69 6.65
C GLY A 5 18.13 8.03 5.31
N GLU A 6 19.07 8.09 4.38
CA GLU A 6 19.19 7.33 3.11
C GLU A 6 17.89 7.00 2.37
N TYR A 7 17.38 7.97 1.61
CA TYR A 7 16.46 7.69 0.51
C TYR A 7 17.13 8.07 -0.80
N HIS A 8 17.00 7.21 -1.80
CA HIS A 8 17.52 7.49 -3.12
C HIS A 8 16.42 8.07 -3.99
N ALA A 9 16.68 9.23 -4.59
CA ALA A 9 15.84 9.71 -5.67
C ALA A 9 15.95 8.72 -6.85
N LYS A 10 14.82 8.14 -7.27
CA LYS A 10 14.72 7.23 -8.41
C LYS A 10 13.57 7.67 -9.31
N ASN A 11 13.66 7.40 -10.61
CA ASN A 11 12.47 7.45 -11.44
C ASN A 11 11.57 6.27 -11.09
N ALA A 12 10.26 6.50 -11.04
CA ALA A 12 9.29 5.46 -10.74
C ALA A 12 9.33 4.30 -11.75
N ALA A 13 9.77 4.56 -12.99
CA ALA A 13 9.94 3.54 -14.03
C ALA A 13 11.13 2.59 -13.76
N ASP A 14 12.11 3.00 -12.96
CA ASP A 14 13.36 2.27 -12.70
C ASP A 14 13.32 1.50 -11.36
N LEU A 15 12.15 1.40 -10.74
CA LEU A 15 11.96 0.73 -9.45
C LEU A 15 11.85 -0.78 -9.60
N ASP A 16 12.48 -1.51 -8.69
CA ASP A 16 12.30 -2.94 -8.55
C ASP A 16 10.93 -3.28 -7.94
N VAL A 17 10.44 -4.50 -8.21
CA VAL A 17 9.22 -5.03 -7.61
C VAL A 17 9.40 -5.10 -6.09
N GLY A 18 8.42 -4.61 -5.34
CA GLY A 18 8.44 -4.57 -3.88
C GLY A 18 9.12 -3.34 -3.29
N GLU A 19 9.71 -2.43 -4.10
CA GLU A 19 10.26 -1.19 -3.55
C GLU A 19 9.17 -0.27 -2.99
N LEU A 20 9.35 0.17 -1.74
CA LEU A 20 8.54 1.21 -1.10
C LEU A 20 9.05 2.58 -1.52
N ILE A 21 8.12 3.46 -1.86
CA ILE A 21 8.41 4.81 -2.35
C ILE A 21 7.51 5.87 -1.74
N CYS A 22 7.98 7.11 -1.80
CA CYS A 22 7.22 8.32 -1.48
C CYS A 22 7.29 9.32 -2.64
N PHE A 23 6.12 9.83 -3.04
CA PHE A 23 6.00 11.01 -3.90
C PHE A 23 5.70 12.23 -3.05
N ASP A 24 6.45 13.31 -3.25
CA ASP A 24 6.11 14.61 -2.70
C ASP A 24 5.38 15.42 -3.77
N LEU A 25 4.11 15.73 -3.52
CA LEU A 25 3.25 16.48 -4.45
C LEU A 25 3.12 17.95 -4.05
N GLY A 26 3.91 18.43 -3.08
CA GLY A 26 3.89 19.79 -2.55
C GLY A 26 2.69 20.12 -1.67
N ARG A 27 1.55 19.44 -1.88
CA ARG A 27 0.33 19.55 -1.06
C ARG A 27 0.10 18.34 -0.13
N GLY A 28 1.03 17.40 -0.12
CA GLY A 28 0.95 16.15 0.63
C GLY A 28 1.85 15.10 0.02
N ARG A 29 2.00 13.98 0.72
CA ARG A 29 2.78 12.83 0.26
C ARG A 29 1.90 11.66 -0.14
N LEU A 30 2.35 10.92 -1.14
CA LEU A 30 1.82 9.61 -1.47
C LEU A 30 2.87 8.56 -1.14
N TYR A 31 2.48 7.53 -0.39
CA TYR A 31 3.32 6.37 -0.15
C TYR A 31 2.78 5.19 -0.93
N GLY A 32 3.64 4.48 -1.65
CA GLY A 32 3.23 3.36 -2.48
C GLY A 32 4.32 2.32 -2.61
N VAL A 33 3.95 1.16 -3.15
CA VAL A 33 4.86 0.06 -3.43
C VAL A 33 4.78 -0.30 -4.91
N ARG A 34 5.92 -0.48 -5.54
CA ARG A 34 6.00 -0.98 -6.92
C ARG A 34 5.54 -2.46 -6.91
N THR A 35 4.57 -2.81 -7.75
CA THR A 35 4.17 -4.21 -8.01
C THR A 35 3.82 -4.44 -9.50
N VAL A 36 3.36 -5.64 -9.86
CA VAL A 36 2.78 -5.94 -11.16
C VAL A 36 1.30 -6.19 -10.98
N PHE A 37 0.47 -5.58 -11.84
CA PHE A 37 -0.94 -5.89 -11.93
C PHE A 37 -1.24 -6.54 -13.28
N GLY A 38 -1.58 -7.83 -13.26
CA GLY A 38 -1.61 -8.66 -14.46
C GLY A 38 -0.20 -8.76 -15.06
N SER A 39 -0.01 -8.19 -16.25
CA SER A 39 1.30 -8.12 -16.92
C SER A 39 1.89 -6.71 -16.98
N LYS A 40 1.29 -5.74 -16.26
CA LYS A 40 1.68 -4.32 -16.34
C LYS A 40 2.34 -3.85 -15.04
N PRO A 41 3.43 -3.08 -15.10
CA PRO A 41 4.00 -2.47 -13.91
C PRO A 41 3.01 -1.46 -13.34
N ALA A 42 2.88 -1.46 -12.02
CA ALA A 42 1.96 -0.60 -11.30
C ALA A 42 2.59 -0.15 -9.98
N ILE A 43 2.13 0.99 -9.47
CA ILE A 43 2.37 1.39 -8.10
C ILE A 43 1.04 1.34 -7.37
N VAL A 44 0.98 0.56 -6.30
CA VAL A 44 -0.16 0.57 -5.38
C VAL A 44 0.11 1.67 -4.37
N VAL A 45 -0.72 2.71 -4.38
CA VAL A 45 -0.68 3.76 -3.37
C VAL A 45 -1.30 3.20 -2.10
N LEU A 46 -0.49 3.08 -1.06
CA LEU A 46 -0.88 2.56 0.25
C LEU A 46 -1.45 3.68 1.14
N LYS A 47 -0.95 4.90 0.99
CA LYS A 47 -1.46 6.09 1.67
C LYS A 47 -1.35 7.31 0.78
N SER A 48 -2.38 8.15 0.84
CA SER A 48 -2.34 9.51 0.31
C SER A 48 -2.65 10.49 1.43
N GLU A 49 -1.81 11.51 1.57
CA GLU A 49 -2.06 12.66 2.43
C GLU A 49 -2.74 13.80 1.67
N GLU A 50 -3.02 13.62 0.37
CA GLU A 50 -3.78 14.62 -0.38
C GLU A 50 -5.23 14.69 0.12
N SER A 51 -5.69 15.91 0.35
CA SER A 51 -7.08 16.20 0.70
C SER A 51 -8.04 15.61 -0.32
N GLY A 52 -8.98 14.78 0.15
CA GLY A 52 -10.03 14.16 -0.68
C GLY A 52 -9.64 12.83 -1.33
N SER A 53 -8.46 12.28 -1.03
CA SER A 53 -8.12 10.93 -1.48
C SER A 53 -9.07 9.87 -0.89
N GLN A 54 -9.57 8.98 -1.73
CA GLN A 54 -10.52 7.92 -1.36
C GLN A 54 -9.83 6.61 -0.91
N GLY A 55 -8.55 6.69 -0.52
CA GLY A 55 -7.75 5.54 -0.12
C GLY A 55 -6.84 5.01 -1.22
N SER A 56 -6.50 3.72 -1.16
CA SER A 56 -5.56 3.09 -2.08
C SER A 56 -6.05 3.08 -3.52
N HIS A 57 -5.14 3.40 -4.43
CA HIS A 57 -5.36 3.45 -5.88
C HIS A 57 -4.08 3.09 -6.63
N LEU A 58 -4.19 2.94 -7.96
CA LEU A 58 -3.09 2.53 -8.81
C LEU A 58 -2.54 3.70 -9.63
N LEU A 59 -1.21 3.76 -9.72
CA LEU A 59 -0.50 4.68 -10.60
C LEU A 59 0.35 3.89 -11.60
N ASN A 60 0.49 4.43 -12.81
CA ASN A 60 1.43 3.88 -13.80
C ASN A 60 2.83 4.46 -13.52
N PRO A 61 3.83 3.64 -13.16
CA PRO A 61 5.18 4.12 -12.85
C PRO A 61 5.81 4.95 -13.97
N GLY A 62 5.47 4.67 -15.24
CA GLY A 62 5.96 5.44 -16.39
C GLY A 62 5.41 6.88 -16.46
N THR A 63 4.35 7.22 -15.73
CA THR A 63 3.70 8.54 -15.81
C THR A 63 3.91 9.42 -14.57
N VAL A 64 4.38 8.86 -13.45
CA VAL A 64 4.51 9.60 -12.17
C VAL A 64 5.85 10.31 -11.96
N GLY A 65 6.87 10.01 -12.78
CA GLY A 65 8.16 10.69 -12.72
C GLY A 65 9.03 10.27 -11.52
N GLY A 66 9.72 11.23 -10.89
CA GLY A 66 10.68 10.98 -9.80
C GLY A 66 10.02 10.74 -8.43
N CYS A 67 10.64 9.90 -7.61
CA CYS A 67 10.19 9.56 -6.26
C CYS A 67 11.38 9.36 -5.30
N LEU A 68 11.10 9.36 -4.00
CA LEU A 68 12.04 8.92 -2.97
C LEU A 68 11.83 7.43 -2.73
N SER A 69 12.85 6.60 -2.99
CA SER A 69 12.83 5.17 -2.71
C SER A 69 13.42 4.84 -1.34
N PHE A 70 12.73 3.94 -0.63
CA PHE A 70 13.11 3.33 0.64
C PHE A 70 13.67 1.90 0.45
N GLY A 71 13.77 1.43 -0.80
CA GLY A 71 14.21 0.08 -1.15
C GLY A 71 13.18 -1.00 -0.83
N ALA A 72 13.63 -2.26 -0.81
CA ALA A 72 12.80 -3.45 -0.60
C ALA A 72 12.82 -3.99 0.84
N ASN A 73 13.61 -3.40 1.74
CA ASN A 73 13.86 -3.91 3.10
C ASN A 73 12.92 -3.35 4.17
N TRP A 74 11.71 -2.94 3.77
CA TRP A 74 10.71 -2.36 4.65
C TRP A 74 9.75 -3.43 5.19
N VAL A 75 9.05 -3.11 6.29
CA VAL A 75 8.14 -4.06 6.95
C VAL A 75 6.73 -3.49 6.99
N LEU A 76 5.75 -4.30 6.58
CA LEU A 76 4.34 -4.03 6.79
C LEU A 76 3.84 -4.79 8.02
N GLU A 77 3.32 -4.06 9.00
CA GLU A 77 2.77 -4.64 10.23
C GLU A 77 1.25 -4.44 10.27
N PRO A 78 0.44 -5.51 10.27
CA PRO A 78 -0.98 -5.40 10.63
C PRO A 78 -1.11 -5.05 12.13
N VAL A 79 -2.03 -4.16 12.48
CA VAL A 79 -2.29 -3.86 13.90
C VAL A 79 -3.29 -4.87 14.46
N LEU A 80 -2.83 -5.73 15.37
CA LEU A 80 -3.69 -6.71 16.05
C LEU A 80 -4.79 -6.00 16.85
N GLY A 81 -5.98 -6.60 16.88
CA GLY A 81 -7.18 -6.01 17.49
C GLY A 81 -8.00 -5.13 16.54
N THR A 82 -7.51 -4.90 15.31
CA THR A 82 -8.20 -4.12 14.26
C THR A 82 -8.75 -5.00 13.15
N GLU A 83 -8.89 -6.29 13.43
CA GLU A 83 -9.37 -7.29 12.50
C GLU A 83 -10.80 -7.00 12.05
N LEU A 84 -11.06 -7.24 10.78
CA LEU A 84 -12.39 -7.16 10.19
C LEU A 84 -13.05 -8.54 10.16
N PRO A 85 -14.35 -8.63 10.45
CA PRO A 85 -15.09 -9.86 10.21
C PRO A 85 -15.08 -10.18 8.71
N PRO A 86 -14.97 -11.47 8.32
CA PRO A 86 -15.10 -11.87 6.92
C PRO A 86 -16.49 -11.46 6.40
N GLY A 87 -16.55 -10.74 5.27
CA GLY A 87 -17.80 -10.18 4.75
C GLY A 87 -17.63 -8.80 4.13
N GLU A 88 -18.61 -7.90 4.22
CA GLU A 88 -18.60 -6.61 3.51
C GLU A 88 -17.38 -5.72 3.81
N GLY A 89 -16.78 -5.86 4.99
CA GLY A 89 -15.53 -5.18 5.34
C GLY A 89 -14.36 -5.51 4.39
N CYS A 90 -14.35 -6.68 3.75
CA CYS A 90 -13.30 -7.08 2.80
C CYS A 90 -13.40 -6.39 1.43
N ARG A 91 -14.52 -5.72 1.15
CA ARG A 91 -14.78 -4.99 -0.10
C ARG A 91 -14.52 -3.48 0.03
N ILE A 92 -13.78 -3.07 1.06
CA ILE A 92 -13.44 -1.66 1.27
C ILE A 92 -12.05 -1.38 0.65
N PRO A 93 -11.92 -0.37 -0.24
CA PRO A 93 -10.61 0.01 -0.80
C PRO A 93 -9.63 0.48 0.28
N GLY A 94 -8.37 0.02 0.19
CA GLY A 94 -7.28 0.30 1.13
C GLY A 94 -7.10 -0.73 2.25
N THR A 95 -7.84 -1.83 2.21
CA THR A 95 -7.77 -2.88 3.24
C THR A 95 -6.56 -3.78 3.02
N LEU A 96 -5.87 -4.14 4.10
CA LEU A 96 -4.82 -5.15 4.09
C LEU A 96 -5.42 -6.53 4.35
N ALA A 97 -5.08 -7.50 3.52
CA ALA A 97 -5.47 -8.89 3.66
C ALA A 97 -4.24 -9.79 3.74
N ILE A 98 -4.15 -10.61 4.79
CA ILE A 98 -3.08 -11.59 4.97
C ILE A 98 -3.66 -12.98 4.70
N HIS A 99 -3.11 -13.65 3.70
CA HIS A 99 -3.49 -14.99 3.29
C HIS A 99 -2.26 -15.91 3.33
N ASN A 100 -2.46 -17.23 3.35
CA ASN A 100 -1.36 -18.21 3.41
C ASN A 100 -0.32 -18.05 2.28
N GLU A 101 -0.73 -17.48 1.15
CA GLU A 101 0.10 -17.22 -0.03
C GLU A 101 0.76 -15.82 -0.03
N GLY A 102 0.51 -14.99 0.98
CA GLY A 102 1.18 -13.70 1.17
C GLY A 102 0.27 -12.54 1.54
N ILE A 103 0.80 -11.33 1.35
CA ILE A 103 0.19 -10.08 1.78
C ILE A 103 -0.43 -9.36 0.58
N HIS A 104 -1.72 -9.07 0.68
CA HIS A 104 -2.50 -8.46 -0.39
C HIS A 104 -3.09 -7.13 0.05
N VAL A 105 -3.04 -6.14 -0.84
CA VAL A 105 -3.74 -4.87 -0.68
C VAL A 105 -4.96 -4.85 -1.58
N ILE A 106 -6.10 -4.52 -0.98
CA ILE A 106 -7.38 -4.39 -1.68
C ILE A 106 -7.53 -2.96 -2.14
N THR A 107 -7.66 -2.71 -3.45
CA THR A 107 -7.68 -1.36 -4.04
C THR A 107 -8.84 -1.17 -5.00
N LYS A 108 -9.32 0.08 -5.13
CA LYS A 108 -10.33 0.43 -6.14
C LYS A 108 -9.66 0.71 -7.49
N ILE A 109 -10.23 0.16 -8.56
CA ILE A 109 -9.83 0.48 -9.92
C ILE A 109 -10.85 1.46 -10.51
N SER A 110 -10.38 2.65 -10.86
CA SER A 110 -11.18 3.82 -11.26
C SER A 110 -12.06 3.61 -12.51
N ALA A 111 -11.88 2.50 -13.25
CA ALA A 111 -12.60 2.25 -14.49
C ALA A 111 -13.97 1.55 -14.35
N GLY A 112 -14.44 1.22 -13.14
CA GLY A 112 -15.75 0.57 -13.00
C GLY A 112 -16.24 0.27 -11.58
N ASN A 113 -15.71 0.94 -10.56
CA ASN A 113 -15.90 0.56 -9.15
C ASN A 113 -15.47 -0.89 -8.83
N SER A 114 -14.66 -1.50 -9.71
CA SER A 114 -14.10 -2.82 -9.47
C SER A 114 -13.06 -2.76 -8.36
N ILE A 115 -13.09 -3.77 -7.49
CA ILE A 115 -12.12 -3.97 -6.44
C ILE A 115 -11.12 -5.02 -6.91
N ALA A 116 -9.84 -4.76 -6.69
CA ALA A 116 -8.77 -5.71 -6.98
C ALA A 116 -7.95 -6.00 -5.72
N ALA A 117 -7.51 -7.24 -5.58
CA ALA A 117 -6.48 -7.65 -4.62
C ALA A 117 -5.13 -7.68 -5.32
N ILE A 118 -4.08 -7.14 -4.69
CA ILE A 118 -2.74 -7.10 -5.29
C ILE A 118 -1.73 -7.58 -4.27
N ASN A 119 -0.94 -8.59 -4.64
CA ASN A 119 0.14 -9.07 -3.80
C ASN A 119 1.30 -8.06 -3.85
N LEU A 120 1.80 -7.68 -2.68
CA LEU A 120 2.91 -6.74 -2.58
C LEU A 120 4.25 -7.35 -3.05
N ALA A 121 4.33 -8.68 -3.14
CA ALA A 121 5.49 -9.40 -3.66
C ALA A 121 5.58 -9.43 -5.20
N GLY A 122 4.59 -8.91 -5.93
CA GLY A 122 4.68 -8.75 -7.39
C GLY A 122 3.65 -9.50 -8.22
N GLU A 123 2.73 -10.24 -7.62
CA GLU A 123 1.66 -10.95 -8.33
C GLU A 123 0.30 -10.25 -8.16
N SER A 124 -0.58 -10.35 -9.15
CA SER A 124 -1.98 -9.95 -8.96
C SER A 124 -2.66 -10.95 -8.03
N GLY A 125 -3.30 -10.48 -6.96
CA GLY A 125 -4.07 -11.34 -6.08
C GLY A 125 -5.31 -11.87 -6.79
N THR A 126 -5.65 -13.13 -6.55
CA THR A 126 -6.92 -13.70 -7.03
C THR A 126 -8.08 -13.22 -6.17
N SER A 127 -9.32 -13.44 -6.64
CA SER A 127 -10.53 -13.21 -5.85
C SER A 127 -10.56 -14.00 -4.54
N ASP A 128 -9.80 -15.10 -4.44
CA ASP A 128 -9.79 -15.96 -3.26
C ASP A 128 -9.11 -15.29 -2.06
N ALA A 129 -8.16 -14.37 -2.31
CA ALA A 129 -7.59 -13.52 -1.27
C ALA A 129 -8.66 -12.69 -0.53
N LEU A 130 -9.74 -12.31 -1.23
CA LEU A 130 -10.89 -11.60 -0.64
C LEU A 130 -11.79 -12.50 0.22
N ALA A 131 -11.76 -13.81 -0.02
CA ALA A 131 -12.65 -14.77 0.65
C ALA A 131 -12.00 -15.40 1.89
N TYR A 132 -10.67 -15.55 1.91
CA TYR A 132 -9.97 -16.36 2.92
C TYR A 132 -8.82 -15.63 3.63
N GLY A 133 -8.65 -14.32 3.43
CA GLY A 133 -7.65 -13.53 4.13
C GLY A 133 -8.10 -13.09 5.54
N ALA A 134 -7.16 -12.90 6.45
CA ALA A 134 -7.38 -12.08 7.64
C ALA A 134 -7.26 -10.60 7.25
N PHE A 135 -8.30 -9.81 7.51
CA PHE A 135 -8.40 -8.41 7.07
C PHE A 135 -8.15 -7.46 8.24
N PHE A 136 -7.43 -6.37 8.00
CA PHE A 136 -7.06 -5.40 9.05
C PHE A 136 -7.43 -3.97 8.63
N ARG A 137 -8.07 -3.22 9.53
CA ARG A 137 -8.39 -1.79 9.33
C ARG A 137 -7.19 -0.88 9.53
N GLU A 138 -6.24 -1.32 10.33
CA GLU A 138 -5.05 -0.57 10.65
C GLU A 138 -3.80 -1.37 10.32
N TRP A 139 -2.80 -0.68 9.78
CA TRP A 139 -1.48 -1.23 9.54
C TRP A 139 -0.43 -0.12 9.53
N ARG A 140 0.83 -0.52 9.71
CA ARG A 140 1.98 0.37 9.81
C ARG A 140 3.09 -0.08 8.87
N ILE A 141 3.83 0.88 8.36
CA ILE A 141 5.04 0.62 7.56
C ILE A 141 6.26 1.10 8.34
N TRP A 142 7.22 0.21 8.48
CA TRP A 142 8.50 0.43 9.13
C TRP A 142 9.60 0.40 8.08
N ARG A 143 10.68 1.15 8.31
CA ARG A 143 11.82 1.14 7.38
C ARG A 143 12.50 -0.22 7.34
N THR A 144 12.58 -0.87 8.49
CA THR A 144 13.18 -2.19 8.70
C THR A 144 12.49 -2.85 9.90
N GLU A 145 12.70 -4.16 10.06
CA GLU A 145 12.20 -4.92 11.21
C GLU A 145 12.79 -4.40 12.54
N ALA A 146 14.07 -3.99 12.53
CA ALA A 146 14.76 -3.49 13.73
C ALA A 146 14.17 -2.18 14.28
N GLU A 147 13.42 -1.44 13.46
CA GLU A 147 12.78 -0.19 13.87
C GLU A 147 11.35 -0.40 14.42
N MET A 148 10.83 -1.63 14.40
CA MET A 148 9.51 -1.95 14.94
C MET A 148 9.41 -1.57 16.43
N GLY A 149 8.30 -0.93 16.80
CA GLY A 149 8.07 -0.38 18.14
C GLY A 149 8.49 1.10 18.30
N GLY A 150 9.15 1.68 17.28
CA GLY A 150 9.45 3.11 17.20
C GLY A 150 8.32 3.96 16.58
N THR A 151 8.70 4.99 15.82
CA THR A 151 7.76 5.75 14.98
C THR A 151 7.75 5.19 13.55
N PRO A 152 6.60 4.70 13.05
CA PRO A 152 6.53 4.16 11.69
C PRO A 152 6.67 5.27 10.63
N ILE A 153 7.14 4.90 9.44
CA ILE A 153 7.18 5.80 8.26
C ILE A 153 5.76 6.20 7.88
N VAL A 154 4.86 5.21 7.90
CA VAL A 154 3.45 5.38 7.56
C VAL A 154 2.60 4.65 8.60
N SER A 155 1.58 5.33 9.11
CA SER A 155 0.45 4.69 9.79
C SER A 155 -0.81 4.90 8.97
N MET A 156 -1.60 3.85 8.83
CA MET A 156 -2.89 3.85 8.17
C MET A 156 -3.95 3.39 9.17
N GLU A 157 -5.00 4.20 9.33
CA GLU A 157 -6.22 3.84 10.02
C GLU A 157 -7.39 4.10 9.08
N GLN A 158 -8.10 3.04 8.71
CA GLN A 158 -9.34 3.18 7.97
C GLN A 158 -10.47 3.54 8.91
N LYS A 159 -11.01 4.75 8.73
CA LYS A 159 -12.31 5.09 9.29
C LYS A 159 -13.37 4.20 8.64
N SER A 160 -14.21 3.57 9.44
CA SER A 160 -15.41 2.90 8.93
C SER A 160 -16.13 3.83 7.95
N PRO A 161 -16.62 3.33 6.80
CA PRO A 161 -17.61 4.10 6.06
C PRO A 161 -18.76 4.43 7.03
N PRO A 162 -19.32 5.66 6.98
CA PRO A 162 -20.50 5.98 7.76
C PRO A 162 -21.61 4.97 7.44
N PRO A 163 -22.44 4.62 8.43
CA PRO A 163 -23.53 3.64 8.29
C PRO A 163 -24.55 4.05 7.22
#